data_AF-A0A538TD92-F1
#
_entry.id   AF-A0A538TD92-F1
#
_cell.length_a   1.000
_cell.length_b   1.000
_cell.length_c   1.000
_cell.angle_alpha   90.00
_cell.angle_beta   90.00
_cell.angle_gamma   90.00
#
_symmetry.space_group_name_H-M   'P 1'
#
loop_
_entity.id
_entity.type
_entity.pdbx_description
1 polymer ?
#
loop_
_entity_poly.entity_id
_entity_poly.type
_entity_poly.pdbx_seq_one_letter_code
_entity_poly.pdbx_strand_id
1 'polypeptide(L)'
;MGRAARSIEASLPPDRALIDSHAHLGRSDFDSDRDEVLARAVSAGVSFVVEAGTDAESSRRAIELSRRHPHVRAAVGMHPCDVREGRTGASPPPHAHLAEDREATRAPSP
;
A
#
# COMPACT_ATOMS: atom_id res chain seq x y z
N MET A 1 -16.93 -15.04 28.09
CA MET A 1 -16.87 -13.62 27.67
C MET A 1 -16.03 -13.54 26.40
N GLY A 2 -16.64 -13.71 25.22
CA GLY A 2 -15.94 -13.63 23.93
C GLY A 2 -16.62 -12.56 23.09
N ARG A 3 -15.87 -11.55 22.63
CA ARG A 3 -16.39 -10.56 21.68
C ARG A 3 -16.70 -11.30 20.38
N ALA A 4 -17.98 -11.44 20.04
CA ALA A 4 -18.38 -11.84 18.71
C ALA A 4 -17.77 -10.84 17.72
N ALA A 5 -16.91 -11.32 16.82
CA ALA A 5 -16.53 -10.57 15.64
C ALA A 5 -17.85 -10.21 14.94
N ARG A 6 -18.14 -8.91 14.80
CA ARG A 6 -19.33 -8.49 14.04
C ARG A 6 -19.07 -8.93 12.60
N SER A 7 -19.81 -9.94 12.15
CA SER A 7 -19.85 -10.33 10.75
C SER A 7 -20.15 -9.09 9.92
N ILE A 8 -19.22 -8.72 9.04
CA ILE A 8 -19.41 -7.67 8.05
C ILE A 8 -20.29 -8.24 6.91
N GLU A 9 -21.40 -8.89 7.27
CA GLU A 9 -22.40 -9.44 6.34
C GLU A 9 -23.57 -8.47 6.13
N ALA A 10 -23.44 -7.22 6.58
CA ALA A 10 -24.31 -6.16 6.13
C ALA A 10 -23.68 -5.56 4.89
N SER A 11 -24.18 -5.97 3.71
CA SER A 11 -24.12 -5.16 2.49
C SER A 11 -24.24 -3.70 2.91
N LEU A 12 -23.15 -2.94 2.77
CA LEU A 12 -23.20 -1.51 3.01
C LEU A 12 -24.38 -0.96 2.19
N PRO A 13 -25.16 -0.03 2.74
CA PRO A 13 -26.29 0.50 2.00
C PRO A 13 -25.79 1.05 0.66
N PRO A 14 -26.61 1.00 -0.42
CA PRO A 14 -26.15 1.29 -1.78
C PRO A 14 -25.61 2.71 -1.98
N ASP A 15 -25.79 3.60 -0.99
CA ASP A 15 -25.25 4.95 -0.91
C ASP A 15 -23.87 5.05 -0.20
N ARG A 16 -23.35 3.95 0.35
CA ARG A 16 -22.04 3.90 1.04
C ARG A 16 -21.06 2.97 0.31
N ALA A 17 -20.35 3.55 -0.65
CA ALA A 17 -19.20 2.91 -1.29
C ALA A 17 -18.05 2.75 -0.28
N LEU A 18 -17.54 1.53 -0.10
CA LEU A 18 -16.27 1.30 0.59
C LEU A 18 -15.12 1.48 -0.39
N ILE A 19 -14.12 2.26 0.01
CA ILE A 19 -12.91 2.49 -0.77
C ILE A 19 -11.74 2.05 0.08
N ASP A 20 -10.89 1.18 -0.47
CA ASP A 20 -9.56 0.99 0.10
C ASP A 20 -8.68 2.15 -0.40
N SER A 21 -8.40 3.08 0.50
CA SER A 21 -7.70 4.31 0.15
C SER A 21 -6.20 4.13 -0.04
N HIS A 22 -5.61 2.98 0.32
CA HIS A 22 -4.17 2.76 0.21
C HIS A 22 -3.80 1.27 0.30
N ALA A 23 -3.36 0.70 -0.83
CA ALA A 23 -2.81 -0.65 -0.89
C ALA A 23 -1.52 -0.71 -1.73
N HIS A 24 -0.80 -1.82 -1.60
CA HIS A 24 0.42 -2.13 -2.37
C HIS A 24 0.28 -3.51 -3.06
N LEU A 25 -0.80 -3.71 -3.80
CA LEU A 25 -1.12 -4.93 -4.56
C LEU A 25 -0.16 -5.16 -5.73
N GLY A 26 0.54 -4.14 -6.21
CA GLY A 26 1.56 -4.22 -7.25
C GLY A 26 2.89 -4.83 -6.78
N ARG A 27 3.02 -5.19 -5.49
CA ARG A 27 4.19 -5.91 -4.97
C ARG A 27 4.21 -7.36 -5.46
N SER A 28 5.42 -7.93 -5.49
CA SER A 28 5.66 -9.33 -5.87
C SER A 28 4.98 -10.34 -4.96
N ASP A 29 4.71 -9.95 -3.71
CA ASP A 29 4.03 -10.77 -2.70
C ASP A 29 2.62 -11.21 -3.17
N PHE A 30 2.03 -10.49 -4.14
CA PHE A 30 0.72 -10.78 -4.71
C PHE A 30 0.79 -11.33 -6.14
N ASP A 31 1.97 -11.59 -6.73
CA ASP A 31 2.05 -11.99 -8.14
C ASP A 31 1.28 -13.27 -8.46
N SER A 32 1.17 -14.20 -7.50
CA SER A 32 0.47 -15.47 -7.67
C SER A 32 -1.05 -15.36 -7.60
N ASP A 33 -1.60 -14.38 -6.88
CA ASP A 33 -3.02 -14.34 -6.50
C ASP A 33 -3.67 -12.94 -6.61
N ARG A 34 -2.99 -11.96 -7.22
CA ARG A 34 -3.45 -10.57 -7.33
C ARG A 34 -4.88 -10.45 -7.84
N ASP A 35 -5.20 -11.17 -8.90
CA ASP A 35 -6.51 -11.12 -9.54
C ASP A 35 -7.60 -11.68 -8.61
N GLU A 36 -7.26 -12.73 -7.86
CA GLU A 36 -8.16 -13.33 -6.87
C GLU A 36 -8.37 -12.42 -5.66
N VAL A 37 -7.32 -11.74 -5.19
CA VAL A 37 -7.40 -10.73 -4.13
C VAL A 37 -8.34 -9.59 -4.54
N LEU A 38 -8.16 -9.06 -5.76
CA LEU A 38 -9.01 -8.00 -6.31
C LEU A 38 -10.46 -8.46 -6.48
N ALA A 39 -10.68 -9.67 -6.97
CA ALA A 39 -12.02 -10.24 -7.09
C ALA A 39 -12.70 -10.37 -5.72
N ARG A 40 -11.97 -10.86 -4.70
CA ARG A 40 -12.48 -10.95 -3.32
C ARG A 40 -12.81 -9.58 -2.73
N ALA A 41 -12.00 -8.55 -2.99
CA ALA A 41 -12.26 -7.19 -2.54
C ALA A 41 -13.58 -6.65 -3.12
N VAL A 42 -13.80 -6.86 -4.42
CA VAL A 42 -15.05 -6.47 -5.09
C VAL A 42 -16.24 -7.24 -4.51
N SER A 43 -16.13 -8.57 -4.35
CA SER A 43 -17.19 -9.38 -3.74
C SER A 43 -17.51 -8.99 -2.29
N ALA A 44 -16.54 -8.43 -1.56
CA ALA A 44 -16.72 -7.91 -0.20
C ALA A 44 -17.31 -6.48 -0.15
N GLY A 45 -17.58 -5.85 -1.31
CA GLY A 45 -18.19 -4.51 -1.40
C GLY A 45 -17.19 -3.36 -1.51
N VAL A 46 -15.90 -3.63 -1.76
CA VAL A 46 -14.93 -2.58 -2.09
C VAL A 46 -15.19 -2.07 -3.51
N SER A 47 -15.54 -0.80 -3.63
CA SER A 47 -15.88 -0.16 -4.92
C SER A 47 -14.65 0.07 -5.78
N PHE A 48 -13.57 0.57 -5.16
CA PHE A 48 -12.25 0.63 -5.76
C PHE A 48 -11.14 0.65 -4.70
N VAL A 49 -9.93 0.34 -5.14
CA VAL A 49 -8.69 0.33 -4.37
C VAL A 49 -7.73 1.36 -4.96
N VAL A 50 -7.05 2.12 -4.11
CA VAL A 50 -5.95 3.01 -4.52
C VAL A 50 -4.63 2.27 -4.36
N GLU A 51 -3.98 1.95 -5.47
CA GLU A 51 -2.65 1.35 -5.51
C GLU A 51 -1.58 2.45 -5.37
N ALA A 52 -0.81 2.39 -4.29
CA ALA A 52 0.16 3.41 -3.92
C ALA A 52 1.56 3.11 -4.48
N GLY A 53 1.97 3.89 -5.47
CA GLY A 53 3.35 3.99 -5.94
C GLY A 53 4.16 4.92 -5.04
N THR A 54 5.34 4.46 -4.62
CA THR A 54 6.26 5.18 -3.71
C THR A 54 7.58 5.56 -4.39
N ASP A 55 7.83 5.07 -5.59
CA ASP A 55 8.95 5.40 -6.44
C ASP A 55 8.55 5.28 -7.92
N ALA A 56 9.48 5.53 -8.84
CA ALA A 56 9.19 5.47 -10.28
C ALA A 56 8.81 4.05 -10.76
N GLU A 57 9.33 2.99 -10.16
CA GLU A 57 9.05 1.61 -10.59
C GLU A 57 7.66 1.17 -10.10
N SER A 58 7.41 1.30 -8.81
CA SER A 58 6.11 1.05 -8.19
C SER A 58 5.00 1.91 -8.78
N SER A 59 5.28 3.19 -9.12
CA SER A 59 4.32 4.05 -9.81
C SER A 59 3.96 3.52 -11.21
N ARG A 60 4.92 2.97 -11.97
CA ARG A 60 4.63 2.34 -13.27
C ARG A 60 3.77 1.09 -13.09
N ARG A 61 4.09 0.25 -12.11
CA ARG A 61 3.27 -0.93 -11.76
C ARG A 61 1.84 -0.53 -11.36
N ALA A 62 1.69 0.54 -10.57
CA ALA A 62 0.38 1.05 -10.18
C ALA A 62 -0.46 1.49 -11.38
N ILE A 63 0.14 2.21 -12.33
CA ILE A 63 -0.51 2.62 -13.58
C ILE A 63 -0.93 1.38 -14.38
N GLU A 64 -0.04 0.42 -14.58
CA GLU A 64 -0.35 -0.81 -15.31
C GLU A 64 -1.50 -1.59 -14.65
N LEU A 65 -1.50 -1.66 -13.32
CA LEU A 65 -2.56 -2.33 -12.58
C LEU A 65 -3.92 -1.62 -12.76
N SER A 66 -3.94 -0.29 -12.69
CA SER A 66 -5.17 0.49 -12.94
C SER A 66 -5.72 0.34 -14.36
N ARG A 67 -4.86 0.06 -15.34
CA ARG A 67 -5.28 -0.20 -16.73
C ARG A 67 -5.91 -1.59 -16.89
N ARG A 68 -5.42 -2.57 -16.14
CA ARG A 68 -5.92 -3.95 -16.17
C ARG A 68 -7.19 -4.15 -15.35
N HIS A 69 -7.34 -3.42 -14.25
CA HIS A 69 -8.47 -3.57 -13.34
C HIS A 69 -9.25 -2.26 -13.18
N PRO A 70 -10.51 -2.17 -13.68
CA PRO A 70 -11.35 -0.98 -13.55
C PRO A 70 -11.62 -0.53 -12.10
N HIS A 71 -11.48 -1.44 -11.14
CA HIS A 71 -11.63 -1.20 -9.71
C HIS A 71 -10.34 -0.70 -9.03
N VAL A 72 -9.27 -0.44 -9.78
CA VAL A 72 -8.01 0.09 -9.25
C VAL A 72 -7.81 1.53 -9.71
N ARG A 73 -7.28 2.37 -8.82
CA ARG A 73 -6.82 3.73 -9.09
C ARG A 73 -5.34 3.81 -8.74
N ALA A 74 -4.53 4.40 -9.60
CA ALA A 74 -3.10 4.57 -9.31
C ALA A 74 -2.86 5.88 -8.56
N ALA A 75 -2.17 5.82 -7.44
CA ALA A 75 -1.50 6.96 -6.84
C ALA A 75 0.00 6.89 -7.21
N VAL A 76 0.54 7.97 -7.76
CA VAL A 76 1.94 8.03 -8.21
C VAL A 76 2.69 9.09 -7.41
N GLY A 77 3.91 8.78 -7.00
CA GLY A 77 4.69 9.67 -6.16
C GLY A 77 6.06 9.10 -5.78
N MET A 78 6.78 9.89 -4.99
CA MET A 78 8.04 9.54 -4.35
C MET A 78 7.83 9.56 -2.84
N HIS A 79 8.24 8.51 -2.13
CA HIS A 79 8.15 8.47 -0.68
C HIS A 79 9.19 9.44 -0.06
N PRO A 80 8.87 10.18 1.02
CA PRO A 80 9.77 11.20 1.57
C PRO A 80 11.17 10.71 1.93
N CYS A 81 11.29 9.44 2.35
CA CYS A 81 12.58 8.82 2.64
C CYS A 81 13.50 8.70 1.42
N ASP A 82 12.93 8.60 0.21
CA ASP A 82 13.68 8.49 -1.04
C ASP A 82 14.08 9.87 -1.61
N VAL A 83 13.55 10.96 -1.05
CA VAL A 83 13.76 12.34 -1.53
C VAL A 83 15.09 12.93 -1.07
N ARG A 84 15.75 12.34 -0.04
CA ARG A 84 16.93 12.96 0.61
C ARG A 84 18.17 13.14 -0.27
N GLU A 85 18.21 12.56 -1.48
CA GLU A 85 19.39 12.65 -2.35
C GLU A 85 19.10 13.04 -3.82
N GLY A 86 17.91 13.55 -4.15
CA GLY A 86 17.57 13.81 -5.55
C GLY A 86 17.60 12.52 -6.41
N ARG A 87 17.40 11.37 -5.75
CA ARG A 87 17.47 10.04 -6.37
C ARG A 87 16.31 9.88 -7.35
N THR A 88 16.63 9.81 -8.63
CA THR A 88 15.70 9.42 -9.69
C THR A 88 15.58 7.89 -9.73
N GLY A 89 14.94 7.30 -8.72
CA GLY A 89 14.46 5.92 -8.77
C GLY A 89 15.15 4.90 -7.84
N ALA A 90 14.36 3.88 -7.52
CA ALA A 90 14.55 2.73 -6.62
C ALA A 90 14.73 3.08 -5.13
N SER A 91 13.71 2.72 -4.33
CA SER A 91 13.79 2.73 -2.87
C SER A 91 14.77 1.64 -2.41
N PRO A 92 15.68 1.92 -1.45
CA PRO A 92 16.52 0.89 -0.86
C PRO A 92 15.65 -0.15 -0.14
N PRO A 93 16.11 -1.41 -0.02
CA PRO A 93 15.31 -2.47 0.57
C PRO A 93 14.92 -2.12 2.02
N PRO A 94 13.76 -2.58 2.53
CA PRO A 94 13.15 -2.13 3.79
C PRO A 94 14.02 -2.32 5.05
N HIS A 95 15.12 -3.07 4.96
CA HIS A 95 16.08 -3.29 6.03
C HIS A 95 17.30 -2.36 6.00
N ALA A 96 17.50 -1.58 4.93
CA ALA A 96 18.67 -0.70 4.80
C ALA A 96 18.62 0.52 5.74
N HIS A 97 17.44 0.90 6.24
CA HIS A 97 17.29 2.04 7.14
C HIS A 97 17.32 1.70 8.63
N LEU A 98 17.28 0.41 8.99
CA LEU A 98 17.32 -0.02 10.41
C LEU A 98 18.74 -0.15 10.97
N ALA A 99 19.78 0.21 10.20
CA ALA A 99 21.17 0.04 10.59
C ALA A 99 21.82 1.28 11.26
N GLU A 100 21.19 2.46 11.26
CA GLU A 100 21.87 3.69 11.72
C GLU A 100 21.39 4.29 13.05
N ASP A 101 20.45 3.66 13.76
CA ASP A 101 19.99 4.12 15.10
C ASP A 101 20.82 3.53 16.26
N ARG A 102 22.15 3.62 16.21
CA ARG A 102 23.01 3.22 17.35
C ARG A 102 24.00 4.23 17.88
N GLU A 103 24.01 5.47 17.40
CA GLU A 103 24.96 6.47 17.95
C GLU A 103 24.36 7.88 18.10
N ALA A 104 23.31 8.01 18.90
CA ALA A 104 22.83 9.34 19.34
C ALA A 104 22.18 9.32 20.74
N THR A 105 22.76 8.61 21.71
CA THR A 105 22.45 8.85 23.13
C THR A 105 23.67 8.57 24.00
N ARG A 106 24.68 9.45 23.91
CA ARG A 106 25.65 9.63 24.99
C ARG A 106 25.72 11.12 25.30
N ALA A 107 24.84 11.56 26.18
CA ALA A 107 25.00 12.86 26.82
C ALA A 107 26.30 12.87 27.64
N PRO A 108 27.09 13.95 27.63
CA PRO A 108 28.15 14.12 28.62
C PRO A 108 27.50 14.37 29.99
N SER A 109 27.97 13.65 31.02
CA SER A 109 27.62 13.87 32.42
C SER A 109 28.83 14.45 33.17
N PRO A 110 28.58 15.08 34.32
CA PRO A 110 28.39 16.52 34.53
C PRO A 110 29.66 17.36 34.37
#